data_AF-A0A072I6G4-F1
#
_entry.id   AF-A0A072I6G4-F1
#
_cell.length_a   1.000
_cell.length_b   1.000
_cell.length_c   1.000
_cell.angle_alpha   90.00
_cell.angle_beta   90.00
_cell.angle_gamma   90.00
#
_symmetry.space_group_name_H-M   'P 1'
#
loop_
_entity.id
_entity.type
_entity.pdbx_description
1 polymer ?
#
loop_
_entity_poly.entity_id
_entity_poly.type
_entity_poly.pdbx_seq_one_letter_code
_entity_poly.pdbx_strand_id
1 'polypeptide(L)'
;MSDENQFMQEAELIEIVENQLEDGNPIKVKETLMRLMMTGTPREEAVAMMACAMSIEIFDVMKNEGEFNLKRYTEHLNQLPDLSFMEGE
;
A
#
# COMPACT_ATOMS: atom_id res chain seq x y z
N MET A 1 -8.41 -20.17 -21.77
CA MET A 1 -7.62 -19.25 -20.93
C MET A 1 -8.63 -18.21 -20.52
N SER A 2 -9.30 -18.44 -19.39
CA SER A 2 -10.42 -17.60 -18.95
C SER A 2 -9.93 -16.77 -17.77
N ASP A 3 -9.90 -15.47 -17.99
CA ASP A 3 -9.47 -14.42 -17.08
C ASP A 3 -10.39 -14.33 -15.85
N GLU A 4 -10.13 -15.13 -14.81
CA GLU A 4 -11.00 -15.18 -13.61
C GLU A 4 -10.31 -14.87 -12.27
N ASN A 5 -9.03 -14.48 -12.22
CA ASN A 5 -8.43 -14.00 -10.96
C ASN A 5 -7.03 -13.38 -11.18
N GLN A 6 -6.93 -12.33 -11.99
CA GLN A 6 -5.66 -11.59 -12.09
C GLN A 6 -5.55 -10.65 -10.88
N PHE A 7 -5.25 -11.21 -9.70
CA PHE A 7 -4.83 -10.40 -8.56
C PHE A 7 -3.58 -9.62 -8.96
N MET A 8 -3.55 -8.31 -8.69
CA MET A 8 -2.35 -7.51 -8.94
C MET A 8 -1.16 -8.12 -8.21
N GLN A 9 -0.06 -8.26 -8.95
CA GLN A 9 1.15 -8.82 -8.41
C GLN A 9 1.82 -7.83 -7.46
N GLU A 10 2.62 -8.32 -6.50
CA GLU A 10 3.36 -7.48 -5.57
C GLU A 10 4.19 -6.39 -6.28
N ALA A 11 4.82 -6.75 -7.42
CA ALA A 11 5.60 -5.82 -8.22
C ALA A 11 4.78 -4.63 -8.75
N GLU A 12 3.51 -4.87 -9.15
CA GLU A 12 2.60 -3.82 -9.63
C GLU A 12 2.18 -2.89 -8.48
N LEU A 13 1.94 -3.45 -7.28
CA LEU A 13 1.62 -2.67 -6.08
C LEU A 13 2.80 -1.80 -5.63
N ILE A 14 4.02 -2.35 -5.68
CA ILE A 14 5.25 -1.60 -5.42
C ILE A 14 5.39 -0.46 -6.44
N GLU A 15 5.17 -0.73 -7.73
CA GLU A 15 5.22 0.30 -8.77
C GLU A 15 4.22 1.44 -8.51
N ILE A 16 2.99 1.12 -8.09
CA ILE A 16 2.00 2.14 -7.70
C ILE A 16 2.52 3.00 -6.55
N VAL A 17 3.09 2.39 -5.50
CA VAL A 17 3.64 3.13 -4.35
C VAL A 17 4.83 4.00 -4.78
N GLU A 18 5.70 3.49 -5.64
CA GLU A 18 6.83 4.26 -6.19
C GLU A 18 6.35 5.46 -7.01
N ASN A 19 5.33 5.29 -7.84
CA ASN A 19 4.72 6.39 -8.59
C ASN A 19 4.10 7.44 -7.65
N GLN A 20 3.42 7.02 -6.57
CA GLN A 20 2.92 7.94 -5.55
C GLN A 20 4.05 8.68 -4.83
N LEU A 21 5.19 8.04 -4.60
CA LEU A 21 6.37 8.64 -4.00
C LEU A 21 7.06 9.62 -4.95
N GLU A 22 7.08 9.35 -6.25
CA GLU A 22 7.55 10.29 -7.26
C GLU A 22 6.65 11.54 -7.28
N ASP A 23 5.35 11.32 -7.48
CA ASP A 23 4.33 12.38 -7.54
C ASP A 23 4.17 13.14 -6.22
N GLY A 24 4.45 12.50 -5.09
CA GLY A 24 4.15 13.03 -3.77
C GLY A 24 2.67 13.15 -3.45
N ASN A 25 1.86 12.28 -4.05
CA ASN A 25 0.42 12.27 -3.89
C ASN A 25 -0.10 10.85 -3.53
N PRO A 26 -0.74 10.65 -2.38
CA PRO A 26 -0.95 11.64 -1.31
C PRO A 26 0.36 11.99 -0.60
N ILE A 27 0.48 13.19 -0.04
CA ILE A 27 1.68 13.62 0.73
C ILE A 27 2.06 12.59 1.83
N LYS A 28 1.06 11.88 2.33
CA LYS A 28 1.16 10.80 3.31
C LYS A 28 2.16 9.71 2.94
N VAL A 29 2.33 9.38 1.65
CA VAL A 29 3.28 8.34 1.23
C VAL A 29 4.72 8.78 1.51
N LYS A 30 5.07 10.04 1.25
CA LYS A 30 6.40 10.60 1.53
C LYS A 30 6.65 10.67 3.04
N GLU A 31 5.67 11.14 3.81
CA GLU A 31 5.76 11.17 5.28
C GLU A 31 5.99 9.78 5.86
N THR A 32 5.29 8.77 5.32
CA THR A 32 5.38 7.38 5.79
C THR A 32 6.74 6.78 5.48
N LEU A 33 7.23 6.95 4.26
CA LEU A 33 8.57 6.48 3.89
C LEU A 33 9.65 7.12 4.76
N MET A 34 9.60 8.44 4.95
CA MET A 34 10.54 9.16 5.81
C MET A 34 10.48 8.64 7.25
N ARG A 35 9.29 8.47 7.81
CA ARG A 35 9.09 7.96 9.18
C ARG A 35 9.75 6.59 9.35
N LEU A 36 9.45 5.64 8.46
CA LEU A 36 9.95 4.28 8.52
C LEU A 36 11.47 4.22 8.40
N MET A 37 12.04 4.99 7.47
CA MET A 37 13.50 5.08 7.31
C MET A 37 14.18 5.70 8.52
N MET A 38 13.60 6.74 9.13
CA MET A 38 14.14 7.35 10.35
C MET A 38 14.10 6.40 11.56
N THR A 39 13.15 5.46 11.58
CA THR A 39 13.05 4.43 12.63
C THR A 39 13.88 3.18 12.35
N GLY A 40 14.66 3.16 11.27
CA GLY A 40 15.61 2.09 10.96
C GLY A 40 15.11 1.03 9.98
N THR A 41 13.94 1.21 9.37
CA THR A 41 13.45 0.33 8.31
C THR A 41 14.17 0.66 6.98
N PRO A 42 14.79 -0.31 6.31
CA PRO A 42 15.33 -0.11 4.96
C PRO A 42 14.27 0.38 3.99
N ARG A 43 14.64 1.23 3.02
CA ARG A 43 13.71 1.81 2.05
C ARG A 43 12.90 0.74 1.31
N GLU A 44 13.57 -0.32 0.86
CA GLU A 44 12.92 -1.41 0.12
C GLU A 44 11.87 -2.13 0.98
N GLU A 45 12.19 -2.44 2.23
CA GLU A 45 11.23 -3.02 3.19
C GLU A 45 10.08 -2.06 3.51
N ALA A 46 10.37 -0.76 3.65
CA ALA A 46 9.35 0.24 3.87
C ALA A 46 8.36 0.34 2.70
N VAL A 47 8.86 0.34 1.46
CA VAL A 47 8.02 0.36 0.25
C VAL A 47 7.21 -0.93 0.13
N ALA A 48 7.80 -2.09 0.44
CA ALA A 48 7.07 -3.37 0.48
C ALA A 48 5.90 -3.33 1.49
N MET A 49 6.15 -2.85 2.71
CA MET A 49 5.08 -2.68 3.71
C MET A 49 3.98 -1.70 3.26
N MET A 50 4.37 -0.61 2.58
CA MET A 50 3.42 0.34 1.98
C MET A 50 2.61 -0.29 0.85
N ALA A 51 3.21 -1.20 0.06
CA ALA A 51 2.52 -1.99 -0.95
C ALA A 51 1.51 -2.96 -0.33
N CYS A 52 1.80 -3.53 0.84
CA CYS A 52 0.82 -4.33 1.57
C CYS A 52 -0.36 -3.48 2.10
N ALA A 53 -0.13 -2.22 2.48
CA ALA A 53 -1.25 -1.31 2.80
C ALA A 53 -2.09 -0.97 1.54
N MET A 54 -1.44 -0.85 0.37
CA MET A 54 -2.09 -0.61 -0.92
C MET A 54 -2.94 -1.81 -1.38
N SER A 55 -2.48 -3.03 -1.12
CA SER A 55 -3.15 -4.26 -1.57
C SER A 55 -4.58 -4.37 -1.05
N ILE A 56 -4.86 -3.88 0.16
CA ILE A 56 -6.20 -3.89 0.76
C ILE A 56 -7.18 -3.04 -0.07
N GLU A 57 -6.76 -1.84 -0.47
CA GLU A 57 -7.61 -0.98 -1.30
C GLU A 57 -7.82 -1.56 -2.69
N ILE A 58 -6.76 -2.07 -3.28
CA ILE A 58 -6.83 -2.71 -4.60
C ILE A 58 -7.76 -3.92 -4.56
N PHE A 59 -7.65 -4.75 -3.53
CA PHE A 59 -8.52 -5.91 -3.35
C PHE A 59 -9.98 -5.48 -3.23
N ASP A 60 -10.28 -4.46 -2.42
CA ASP A 60 -11.64 -3.93 -2.26
C ASP A 60 -12.21 -3.37 -3.57
N VAL A 61 -11.40 -2.60 -4.32
CA VAL A 61 -11.79 -2.09 -5.65
C VAL A 61 -12.04 -3.22 -6.64
N MET A 62 -11.17 -4.22 -6.70
CA MET A 62 -11.26 -5.30 -7.68
C MET A 62 -12.36 -6.32 -7.35
N LYS A 63 -12.55 -6.65 -6.07
CA LYS A 63 -13.43 -7.74 -5.65
C LYS A 63 -14.81 -7.27 -5.21
N ASN A 64 -14.88 -6.14 -4.51
CA ASN A 64 -16.13 -5.63 -3.95
C ASN A 64 -16.73 -4.49 -4.80
N GLU A 65 -16.15 -4.20 -5.97
CA GLU A 65 -16.51 -3.06 -6.83
C GLU A 65 -16.51 -1.72 -6.07
N GLY A 66 -15.65 -1.64 -5.05
CA GLY A 66 -15.50 -0.46 -4.21
C GLY A 66 -14.77 0.67 -4.93
N GLU A 67 -14.82 1.86 -4.33
CA GLU A 67 -13.93 2.96 -4.69
C GLU A 67 -12.68 2.94 -3.80
N PHE A 68 -11.54 3.40 -4.33
CA PHE A 68 -10.32 3.52 -3.55
C PHE A 68 -10.53 4.42 -2.32
N ASN A 69 -10.35 3.88 -1.11
CA ASN A 69 -10.59 4.61 0.12
C ASN A 69 -9.28 5.23 0.65
N LEU A 70 -9.02 6.46 0.22
CA LEU A 70 -7.83 7.21 0.63
C LEU A 70 -7.68 7.35 2.16
N LYS A 71 -8.80 7.42 2.89
CA LYS A 71 -8.78 7.54 4.34
C LYS A 71 -8.30 6.24 4.98
N ARG A 72 -8.87 5.10 4.61
CA ARG A 72 -8.47 3.76 5.08
C ARG A 72 -7.02 3.46 4.71
N TYR A 73 -6.62 3.77 3.48
CA TYR A 73 -5.22 3.67 3.05
C TYR A 73 -4.27 4.47 3.95
N THR A 74 -4.62 5.73 4.24
CA THR A 74 -3.82 6.61 5.11
C THR A 74 -3.74 6.08 6.55
N GLU A 75 -4.81 5.47 7.06
CA GLU A 75 -4.84 4.83 8.37
C GLU A 75 -3.88 3.64 8.43
N HIS A 76 -3.87 2.77 7.42
CA HIS A 76 -2.90 1.66 7.33
C HIS A 76 -1.46 2.16 7.18
N LEU A 77 -1.21 3.17 6.35
CA LEU A 77 0.12 3.79 6.24
C LEU A 77 0.65 4.34 7.57
N ASN A 78 -0.22 4.82 8.46
CA ASN A 78 0.18 5.29 9.79
C ASN A 78 0.55 4.16 10.75
N GLN A 79 -0.03 2.97 10.58
CA GLN A 79 0.21 1.81 11.45
C GLN A 79 1.57 1.17 11.18
N LEU A 80 2.11 1.32 9.96
CA LEU A 80 3.42 0.80 9.60
C LEU A 80 4.51 1.24 10.60
N PRO A 81 5.38 0.32 11.05
CA PRO A 81 5.63 -1.01 10.47
C PRO A 81 4.73 -2.14 10.99
N ASP A 82 3.74 -1.86 11.84
CA ASP A 82 2.77 -2.86 12.29
C ASP A 82 1.85 -3.26 11.13
N LEU A 83 1.79 -4.56 10.84
CA LEU A 83 0.98 -5.16 9.77
C LEU A 83 -0.24 -5.91 10.31
N SER A 84 -0.57 -5.77 11.60
CA SER A 84 -1.72 -6.45 12.24
C SER A 84 -3.06 -6.15 11.57
N PHE A 85 -3.19 -5.03 10.85
CA PHE A 85 -4.38 -4.73 10.04
C PHE A 85 -4.62 -5.75 8.90
N MET A 86 -3.64 -6.56 8.53
CA MET A 86 -3.81 -7.65 7.56
C MET A 86 -4.33 -8.95 8.17
N GLU A 87 -4.31 -9.11 9.50
CA GLU A 87 -4.74 -10.33 10.16
C GLU A 87 -6.28 -10.48 10.26
N GLY A 88 -7.03 -9.46 9.81
CA GLY A 88 -8.48 -9.33 10.02
C GLY A 88 -9.37 -9.35 8.78
N GLU A 89 -8.84 -9.68 7.59
CA GLU A 89 -9.61 -9.80 6.33
C GLU A 89 -9.90 -11.27 5.96
#